data_AF-A0A6S7H514-F1
#
_entry.id   AF-A0A6S7H514-F1
#
_cell.length_a   1.000
_cell.length_b   1.000
_cell.length_c   1.000
_cell.angle_alpha   90.00
_cell.angle_beta   90.00
_cell.angle_gamma   90.00
#
_symmetry.space_group_name_H-M   'P 1'
#
loop_
_entity.id
_entity.type
_entity.pdbx_description
1 polymer ?
#
loop_
_entity_poly.entity_id
_entity_poly.type
_entity_poly.pdbx_seq_one_letter_code
_entity_poly.pdbx_strand_id
1 'polypeptide(L)'
;MASFKSVRDLLVIGFDEGLLDEEEFLLLHEQYTSLNAEYPYTSYPAFDLELKDEVECKTEFRVEKNDIPGLADTLRIPEIVKCYQGTICGREEALCIPT
;
A
#
# COMPACT_ATOMS: atom_id res chain seq x y z
N MET A 1 -8.04 5.88 16.80
CA MET A 1 -7.41 7.10 16.26
C MET A 1 -7.81 7.19 14.80
N ALA A 2 -8.33 8.33 14.34
CA ALA A 2 -8.63 8.56 12.93
C ALA A 2 -7.31 8.66 12.13
N SER A 3 -7.22 8.03 10.97
CA SER A 3 -6.10 8.20 10.05
C SER A 3 -6.17 9.56 9.36
N PHE A 4 -5.05 10.09 8.87
CA PHE A 4 -5.03 11.34 8.09
C PHE A 4 -5.99 11.29 6.89
N LYS A 5 -6.10 10.14 6.23
CA LYS A 5 -7.09 9.88 5.17
C LYS A 5 -8.52 10.08 5.69
N SER A 6 -8.89 9.43 6.79
CA SER A 6 -10.24 9.56 7.34
C SER A 6 -10.59 10.97 7.80
N VAL A 7 -9.61 11.76 8.26
CA VAL A 7 -9.82 13.17 8.56
C VAL A 7 -10.06 13.97 7.29
N ARG A 8 -9.28 13.73 6.23
CA ARG A 8 -9.51 14.39 4.92
C ARG A 8 -10.86 14.05 4.31
N ASP A 9 -11.31 12.81 4.40
CA ASP A 9 -12.64 12.41 3.94
C ASP A 9 -13.74 13.20 4.68
N LEU A 10 -13.59 13.42 6.00
CA LEU A 10 -14.50 14.24 6.79
C LEU A 10 -14.43 15.73 6.45
N LEU A 11 -13.23 16.26 6.13
CA LEU A 11 -13.08 17.66 5.70
C LEU A 11 -13.81 17.92 4.38
N VAL A 12 -13.78 16.97 3.45
CA VAL A 12 -14.53 17.08 2.19
C VAL A 12 -16.04 17.12 2.45
N ILE A 13 -16.54 16.26 3.33
CA ILE A 13 -17.96 16.27 3.73
C ILE A 13 -18.32 17.61 4.40
N GLY A 14 -17.48 18.09 5.32
CA GLY A 14 -17.72 19.36 6.01
C GLY A 14 -17.73 20.57 5.07
N PHE A 15 -16.90 20.57 4.03
CA PHE A 15 -16.92 21.61 3.00
C PHE A 15 -18.19 21.55 2.14
N ASP A 16 -18.61 20.34 1.73
CA ASP A 16 -19.87 20.15 0.97
C ASP A 16 -21.11 20.55 1.78
N GLU A 17 -21.11 20.29 3.09
CA GLU A 17 -22.17 20.71 4.02
C GLU A 17 -22.11 22.20 4.40
N GLY A 18 -21.11 22.94 3.93
CA GLY A 18 -20.92 24.36 4.23
C GLY A 18 -20.51 24.64 5.68
N LEU A 19 -19.97 23.65 6.39
CA LEU A 19 -19.43 23.77 7.74
C LEU A 19 -18.02 24.38 7.76
N LEU A 20 -17.32 24.32 6.62
CA LEU A 20 -15.99 24.88 6.40
C LEU A 20 -16.05 25.86 5.24
N ASP A 21 -15.38 26.99 5.38
CA ASP A 21 -15.10 27.84 4.23
C ASP A 21 -13.90 27.31 3.41
N GLU A 22 -13.61 27.95 2.27
CA GLU A 22 -12.55 27.53 1.36
C GLU A 22 -11.16 27.62 2.00
N GLU A 23 -10.91 28.66 2.82
CA GLU A 23 -9.62 28.85 3.49
C GLU A 23 -9.44 27.80 4.59
N GLU A 24 -10.45 27.57 5.41
CA GLU A 24 -10.47 26.54 6.45
C GLU A 24 -10.27 25.15 5.85
N PHE A 25 -10.97 24.84 4.76
CA PHE A 25 -10.81 23.57 4.06
C PHE A 25 -9.39 23.40 3.52
N LEU A 26 -8.85 24.39 2.80
CA LEU A 26 -7.51 24.30 2.21
C LEU A 26 -6.43 24.10 3.28
N LEU A 27 -6.50 24.89 4.35
CA LEU A 27 -5.50 24.89 5.42
C LEU A 27 -5.53 23.56 6.20
N LEU A 28 -6.71 23.04 6.50
CA LEU A 28 -6.86 21.74 7.15
C LEU A 28 -6.50 20.58 6.21
N HIS A 29 -6.92 20.63 4.95
CA HIS A 29 -6.65 19.57 3.98
C HIS A 29 -5.13 19.45 3.70
N GLU A 30 -4.41 20.56 3.61
CA GLU A 30 -2.94 20.57 3.52
C GLU A 30 -2.30 19.98 4.78
N GLN A 31 -2.72 20.41 5.97
CA GLN A 31 -2.19 19.93 7.24
C GLN A 31 -2.34 18.42 7.44
N TYR A 32 -3.44 17.84 6.94
CA TYR A 32 -3.72 16.41 7.01
C TYR A 32 -3.32 15.64 5.73
N THR A 33 -2.63 16.28 4.79
CA THR A 33 -2.00 15.57 3.68
C THR A 33 -0.70 14.93 4.16
N SER A 34 -0.59 13.60 4.02
CA SER A 34 0.66 12.93 4.38
C SER A 34 1.78 13.28 3.41
N LEU A 35 2.98 13.51 3.93
CA LEU A 35 4.20 13.63 3.10
C LEU A 35 4.56 12.31 2.39
N ASN A 36 4.04 11.19 2.90
CA ASN A 36 4.12 9.91 2.21
C ASN A 36 3.16 9.95 1.01
N ALA A 37 3.64 9.52 -0.16
CA ALA A 37 2.77 9.30 -1.29
C ALA A 37 1.59 8.41 -0.86
N GLU A 38 0.38 8.72 -1.33
CA GLU A 38 -0.75 7.82 -1.18
C GLU A 38 -0.47 6.57 -2.01
N TYR A 39 0.15 5.59 -1.39
CA TYR A 39 0.36 4.31 -2.04
C TYR A 39 -1.00 3.62 -2.11
N PRO A 40 -1.42 3.15 -3.31
CA PRO A 40 -2.67 2.43 -3.48
C PRO A 40 -2.63 1.04 -2.84
N TYR A 41 -1.68 0.76 -1.95
CA TYR A 41 -1.57 -0.50 -1.23
C TYR A 41 -2.88 -0.87 -0.53
N THR A 42 -3.64 0.10 -0.02
CA THR A 42 -4.99 -0.13 0.56
C THR A 42 -6.09 -0.36 -0.47
N SER A 43 -5.83 -0.08 -1.75
CA SER A 43 -6.75 -0.31 -2.87
C SER A 43 -6.62 -1.71 -3.47
N TYR A 44 -5.55 -2.44 -3.12
CA TYR A 44 -5.34 -3.82 -3.54
C TYR A 44 -5.60 -4.78 -2.37
N PRO A 45 -6.05 -6.02 -2.64
CA PRO A 45 -6.09 -7.05 -1.62
C PRO A 45 -4.67 -7.31 -1.09
N ALA A 46 -4.60 -7.79 0.15
CA ALA A 46 -3.34 -8.23 0.73
C ALA A 46 -2.71 -9.31 -0.17
N PHE A 47 -1.37 -9.28 -0.28
CA PHE A 47 -0.65 -10.27 -1.05
C PHE A 47 -0.83 -11.66 -0.44
N ASP A 48 -1.27 -12.62 -1.26
CA ASP A 48 -1.34 -14.03 -0.92
C ASP A 48 -0.93 -14.84 -2.15
N LEU A 49 0.22 -15.52 -2.05
CA LEU A 49 0.74 -16.34 -3.14
C LEU A 49 -0.17 -17.54 -3.42
N GLU A 50 -0.88 -18.06 -2.42
CA GLU A 50 -1.76 -19.22 -2.59
C GLU A 50 -2.96 -18.90 -3.47
N LEU A 51 -3.48 -17.67 -3.36
CA LEU A 51 -4.62 -17.19 -4.16
C LEU A 51 -4.28 -16.90 -5.61
N LYS A 52 -2.99 -16.75 -5.96
CA LYS A 52 -2.54 -16.47 -7.33
C LYS A 52 -2.37 -17.73 -8.15
N ASP A 53 -2.77 -17.71 -9.42
CA ASP A 53 -2.54 -18.84 -10.31
C ASP A 53 -1.16 -18.79 -11.00
N GLU A 54 -0.75 -19.90 -11.63
CA GLU A 54 0.57 -19.99 -12.28
C GLU A 54 0.73 -18.98 -13.43
N VAL A 55 -0.34 -18.71 -14.17
CA VAL A 55 -0.32 -17.77 -15.30
C VAL A 55 -0.20 -16.34 -14.80
N GLU A 56 -0.93 -15.99 -13.75
CA GLU A 56 -0.84 -14.71 -13.04
C GLU A 56 0.58 -14.49 -12.52
N CYS A 57 1.16 -15.45 -11.78
CA CYS A 57 2.53 -15.36 -11.28
C CYS A 57 3.55 -15.15 -12.40
N LYS A 58 3.44 -15.93 -13.48
CA LYS A 58 4.35 -15.81 -14.62
C LYS A 58 4.18 -14.51 -15.39
N THR A 59 2.98 -13.97 -15.44
CA THR A 59 2.69 -12.72 -16.17
C THR A 59 3.09 -11.49 -15.35
N GLU A 60 2.72 -11.45 -14.07
CA GLU A 60 2.97 -10.31 -13.17
C GLU A 60 4.41 -10.29 -12.67
N PHE A 61 4.91 -11.42 -12.18
CA PHE A 61 6.21 -11.51 -11.50
C PHE A 61 7.33 -12.03 -12.40
N ARG A 62 6.98 -12.60 -13.57
CA ARG A 62 7.94 -13.22 -14.52
C ARG A 62 8.69 -14.41 -13.94
N VAL A 63 8.12 -15.04 -12.92
CA VAL A 63 8.65 -16.23 -12.22
C VAL A 63 7.51 -17.25 -12.11
N GLU A 64 7.83 -18.54 -12.26
CA GLU A 64 6.85 -19.60 -12.02
C GLU A 64 6.44 -19.62 -10.54
N LYS A 65 5.16 -19.84 -10.24
CA LYS A 65 4.63 -19.80 -8.87
C LYS A 65 5.45 -20.63 -7.88
N ASN A 66 5.82 -21.84 -8.29
CA ASN A 66 6.55 -22.81 -7.46
C ASN A 66 8.02 -22.42 -7.22
N ASP A 67 8.58 -21.55 -8.06
CA ASP A 67 9.97 -21.11 -7.96
C ASP A 67 10.13 -19.87 -7.05
N ILE A 68 9.04 -19.15 -6.76
CA ILE A 68 9.05 -17.91 -5.95
C ILE A 68 9.68 -18.14 -4.56
N PRO A 69 9.29 -19.17 -3.77
CA PRO A 69 9.90 -19.41 -2.47
C PRO A 69 11.40 -19.71 -2.56
N GLY A 70 11.80 -20.56 -3.52
CA GLY A 70 13.20 -20.92 -3.74
C GLY A 70 14.05 -19.76 -4.24
N LEU A 71 13.46 -18.85 -5.02
CA LEU A 71 14.11 -17.62 -5.45
C LEU A 71 14.32 -16.67 -4.26
N ALA A 72 13.32 -16.51 -3.39
CA ALA A 72 13.46 -15.72 -2.16
C ALA A 72 14.57 -16.26 -1.26
N ASP A 73 14.67 -17.60 -1.12
CA ASP A 73 15.75 -18.28 -0.40
C ASP A 73 17.13 -18.02 -1.02
N THR A 74 17.23 -18.13 -2.35
CA THR A 74 18.47 -17.92 -3.09
C THR A 74 18.98 -16.49 -2.97
N LEU A 75 18.06 -15.52 -3.01
CA LEU A 75 18.33 -14.10 -2.81
C LEU A 75 18.54 -13.72 -1.33
N ARG A 76 18.33 -14.68 -0.41
CA ARG A 76 18.45 -14.50 1.04
C ARG A 76 17.56 -13.38 1.56
N ILE A 77 16.35 -13.29 1.02
CA ILE A 77 15.35 -12.33 1.48
C ILE A 77 14.91 -12.74 2.89
N PRO A 78 14.97 -11.84 3.89
CA PRO A 78 14.49 -12.13 5.24
C PRO A 78 13.00 -12.46 5.22
N GLU A 79 12.56 -13.34 6.13
CA GLU A 79 11.15 -13.76 6.26
C GLU A 79 10.18 -12.57 6.38
N ILE A 80 10.62 -11.49 7.03
CA ILE A 80 9.89 -10.23 7.16
C ILE A 80 10.80 -9.09 6.68
N VAL A 81 10.29 -8.27 5.78
CA VAL A 81 10.99 -7.11 5.22
C VAL A 81 10.30 -5.83 5.65
N LYS A 82 11.08 -4.87 6.14
CA LYS A 82 10.64 -3.49 6.36
C LYS A 82 11.05 -2.63 5.17
N CYS A 83 10.08 -2.18 4.39
CA CYS A 83 10.28 -1.35 3.21
C CYS A 83 10.71 0.07 3.60
N TYR A 84 11.27 0.82 2.65
CA TYR A 84 11.70 2.20 2.90
C TYR A 84 10.54 3.10 3.34
N GLN A 85 9.34 2.84 2.81
CA GLN A 85 8.10 3.53 3.14
C GLN A 85 7.48 3.13 4.50
N GLY A 86 8.14 2.23 5.24
CA GLY A 86 7.74 1.82 6.59
C GLY A 86 6.77 0.63 6.63
N THR A 87 6.23 0.19 5.50
CA THR A 87 5.42 -1.04 5.40
C THR A 87 6.25 -2.26 5.81
N ILE A 88 5.59 -3.21 6.48
CA ILE A 88 6.16 -4.50 6.86
C ILE A 88 5.43 -5.55 6.04
N CYS A 89 6.17 -6.36 5.28
CA CYS A 89 5.62 -7.39 4.40
C CYS A 89 6.40 -8.70 4.54
N GLY A 90 5.79 -9.79 4.06
CA GLY A 90 6.44 -11.09 3.97
C GLY A 90 7.49 -11.14 2.86
N ARG A 91 8.40 -12.12 2.92
CA ARG A 91 9.50 -12.26 1.96
C ARG A 91 9.04 -12.46 0.51
N GLU A 92 7.96 -13.20 0.27
CA GLU A 92 7.43 -13.44 -1.07
C GLU A 92 6.80 -12.17 -1.64
N GLU A 93 6.09 -11.41 -0.80
CA GLU A 93 5.53 -10.12 -1.16
C GLU A 93 6.64 -9.12 -1.51
N ALA A 94 7.70 -9.07 -0.69
CA ALA A 94 8.86 -8.21 -0.92
C ALA A 94 9.60 -8.54 -2.23
N LEU A 95 9.52 -9.79 -2.69
CA LEU A 95 10.09 -10.24 -3.96
C LEU A 95 9.17 -9.89 -5.15
N CYS A 96 7.86 -10.08 -4.99
CA CYS A 96 6.88 -10.01 -6.07
C CYS A 96 6.33 -8.60 -6.30
N ILE A 97 6.28 -7.78 -5.25
CA ILE A 97 5.74 -6.41 -5.29
C ILE A 97 6.89 -5.42 -5.15
N PRO A 98 7.05 -4.45 -6.09
CA PRO A 98 7.97 -3.35 -5.91
C PRO A 98 7.50 -2.50 -4.72
N THR A 99 8.33 -2.49 -3.67
CA THR A 99 8.10 -1.70 -2.45
C THR A 99 8.89 -0.42 -2.47
#